data_AF-A0A7X9L8A3-F1
#
_entry.id   AF-A0A7X9L8A3-F1
#
_cell.length_a   1.000
_cell.length_b   1.000
_cell.length_c   1.000
_cell.angle_alpha   90.00
_cell.angle_beta   90.00
_cell.angle_gamma   90.00
#
_symmetry.space_group_name_H-M   'P 1'
#
loop_
_entity.id
_entity.type
_entity.pdbx_description
1 polymer ?
#
loop_
_entity_poly.entity_id
_entity_poly.type
_entity_poly.pdbx_seq_one_letter_code
_entity_poly.pdbx_strand_id
1 'polypeptide(L)'
;MSRRVVIAGAVAGVLTLSGCSQAGLTVEDAYKVGCPALDAVAASGSVVGKVALAGLEQLRDSGSVTGESKQWVDVAIQFLSDPAKVSEANKKLIRDGCAAHGHQLQNFG
;
A
#
# COMPACT_ATOMS: atom_id res chain seq x y z
N MET A 1 -31.63 39.54 5.51
CA MET A 1 -30.48 40.20 4.86
C MET A 1 -29.20 39.52 5.31
N SER A 2 -28.26 39.39 4.38
CA SER A 2 -26.99 38.64 4.42
C SER A 2 -25.88 39.32 5.24
N ARG A 3 -24.93 38.55 5.80
CA ARG A 3 -23.45 38.64 5.65
C ARG A 3 -22.73 38.00 6.85
N ARG A 4 -22.07 36.84 6.67
CA ARG A 4 -20.64 36.63 6.29
C ARG A 4 -19.65 37.32 7.24
N VAL A 5 -18.74 36.57 7.86
CA VAL A 5 -17.26 36.68 7.72
C VAL A 5 -16.58 35.42 8.32
N VAL A 6 -15.55 34.97 7.60
CA VAL A 6 -14.64 33.83 7.80
C VAL A 6 -13.41 34.28 8.60
N ILE A 7 -12.93 33.50 9.58
CA ILE A 7 -11.52 33.45 10.04
C ILE A 7 -11.30 32.02 10.61
N ALA A 8 -10.67 31.06 9.94
CA ALA A 8 -9.24 30.88 9.63
C ALA A 8 -8.36 30.60 10.87
N GLY A 9 -7.91 29.34 10.98
CA GLY A 9 -6.57 28.99 11.48
C GLY A 9 -6.47 28.42 12.90
N ALA A 10 -6.10 27.13 13.01
CA ALA A 10 -4.78 26.72 13.51
C ALA A 10 -4.64 25.18 13.47
N VAL A 11 -3.74 24.74 12.59
CA VAL A 11 -2.88 23.54 12.66
C VAL A 11 -2.99 22.67 13.92
N ALA A 12 -3.58 21.50 13.79
CA ALA A 12 -3.35 20.36 14.68
C ALA A 12 -3.58 19.04 13.92
N GLY A 13 -2.91 18.89 12.77
CA GLY A 13 -2.76 17.60 12.11
C GLY A 13 -1.38 17.05 12.41
N VAL A 14 -1.07 16.81 13.69
CA VAL A 14 0.10 16.01 14.03
C VAL A 14 -0.18 14.63 13.43
N LEU A 15 0.54 14.27 12.37
CA LEU A 15 0.64 12.90 11.88
C LEU A 15 1.41 12.12 12.95
N THR A 16 0.79 11.90 14.10
CA THR A 16 1.31 11.00 15.09
C THR A 16 1.15 9.60 14.50
N LEU A 17 2.28 9.00 14.10
CA LEU A 17 2.48 7.55 13.98
C LEU A 17 2.30 6.84 15.35
N SER A 18 1.44 7.36 16.21
CA SER A 18 1.10 6.80 17.51
C SER A 18 0.04 5.74 17.32
N GLY A 19 0.51 4.50 17.15
CA GLY A 19 -0.31 3.32 17.33
C GLY A 19 -0.94 2.79 16.04
N CYS A 20 -0.13 2.11 15.24
CA CYS A 20 -0.54 0.78 14.83
C CYS A 20 -0.66 -0.07 16.10
N SER A 21 -1.69 0.18 16.92
CA SER A 21 -2.16 -0.80 17.88
C SER A 21 -2.38 -2.07 17.08
N GLN A 22 -1.78 -3.16 17.54
CA GLN A 22 -1.73 -4.49 16.95
C GLN A 22 -3.13 -5.12 16.83
N ALA A 23 -4.06 -4.45 16.15
CA ALA A 23 -5.20 -5.04 15.48
C ALA A 23 -4.61 -5.61 14.19
N GLY A 24 -4.75 -6.93 14.01
CA GLY A 24 -4.09 -7.65 12.92
C GLY A 24 -4.16 -6.89 11.61
N LEU A 25 -3.02 -6.72 10.96
CA LEU A 25 -2.93 -6.16 9.61
C LEU A 25 -4.01 -6.85 8.78
N THR A 26 -4.98 -6.08 8.30
CA THR A 26 -6.04 -6.63 7.47
C THR A 26 -5.56 -6.68 6.02
N VAL A 27 -6.23 -7.50 5.20
CA VAL A 27 -6.03 -7.50 3.75
C VAL A 27 -6.18 -6.07 3.18
N GLU A 28 -7.14 -5.30 3.69
CA GLU A 28 -7.41 -3.94 3.24
C GLU A 28 -6.24 -2.98 3.55
N ASP A 29 -5.64 -3.11 4.74
CA ASP A 29 -4.45 -2.33 5.12
C ASP A 29 -3.25 -2.68 4.24
N ALA A 30 -3.17 -3.93 3.78
CA ALA A 30 -2.16 -4.39 2.84
C ALA A 30 -2.21 -3.63 1.52
N TYR A 31 -3.41 -3.42 0.97
CA TYR A 31 -3.58 -2.66 -0.28
C TYR A 31 -3.32 -1.17 -0.05
N LYS A 32 -3.81 -0.63 1.07
CA LYS A 32 -3.65 0.79 1.42
C LYS A 32 -2.19 1.20 1.58
N VAL A 33 -1.34 0.33 2.13
CA VAL A 33 0.10 0.58 2.32
C VAL A 33 0.93 0.05 1.16
N GLY A 34 0.56 -1.11 0.63
CA GLY A 34 1.30 -1.83 -0.41
C GLY A 34 1.20 -1.16 -1.78
N CYS A 35 0.00 -0.75 -2.22
CA CYS A 35 -0.19 -0.16 -3.55
C CYS A 35 0.63 1.14 -3.76
N PRO A 36 0.66 2.11 -2.83
CA PRO A 36 1.54 3.28 -2.94
C PRO A 36 3.03 2.91 -2.96
N ALA A 37 3.43 1.90 -2.19
CA ALA A 37 4.82 1.45 -2.18
C ALA A 37 5.22 0.76 -3.50
N LEU A 38 4.33 -0.05 -4.07
CA LEU A 38 4.50 -0.66 -5.38
C LEU A 38 4.64 0.41 -6.46
N ASP A 39 3.79 1.43 -6.44
CA ASP A 39 3.86 2.55 -7.39
C ASP A 39 5.16 3.35 -7.23
N ALA A 40 5.58 3.60 -6.00
CA ALA A 40 6.84 4.29 -5.71
C ALA A 40 8.07 3.48 -6.17
N VAL A 41 8.07 2.16 -5.96
CA VAL A 41 9.14 1.28 -6.45
C VAL A 41 9.14 1.25 -7.99
N ALA A 42 7.97 1.22 -8.62
CA ALA A 42 7.87 1.27 -10.08
C ALA A 42 8.37 2.60 -10.66
N ALA A 43 8.08 3.72 -9.99
CA ALA A 43 8.52 5.06 -10.40
C ALA A 43 10.03 5.28 -10.20
N SER A 44 10.56 4.85 -9.05
CA SER A 44 11.92 5.21 -8.61
C SER A 44 12.94 4.09 -8.76
N GLY A 45 12.50 2.86 -9.02
CA GLY A 45 13.35 1.66 -9.03
C GLY A 45 14.01 1.36 -7.68
N SER A 46 13.61 2.05 -6.61
CA SER A 46 14.37 2.13 -5.38
C SER A 46 13.63 1.53 -4.19
N VAL A 47 14.39 0.92 -3.29
CA VAL A 47 14.01 0.15 -2.08
C VAL A 47 13.25 0.95 -1.01
N VAL A 48 12.61 2.06 -1.39
CA VAL A 48 11.78 2.93 -0.53
C VAL A 48 10.60 2.15 0.07
N GLY A 49 10.24 1.00 -0.53
CA GLY A 49 9.23 0.09 -0.03
C GLY A 49 9.60 -0.75 1.20
N LYS A 50 10.79 -0.62 1.83
CA LYS A 50 11.20 -1.51 2.95
C LYS A 50 10.19 -1.64 4.10
N VAL A 51 9.50 -0.56 4.46
CA VAL A 51 8.46 -0.59 5.51
C VAL A 51 7.23 -1.35 5.02
N ALA A 52 6.81 -1.12 3.78
CA ALA A 52 5.70 -1.85 3.16
C ALA A 52 6.04 -3.32 2.95
N LEU A 53 7.28 -3.63 2.56
CA LEU A 53 7.79 -4.99 2.42
C LEU A 53 7.68 -5.74 3.75
N ALA A 54 8.26 -5.19 4.83
CA ALA A 54 8.18 -5.81 6.15
C ALA A 54 6.73 -5.96 6.65
N GLY A 55 5.86 -4.97 6.39
CA GLY A 55 4.44 -5.05 6.74
C GLY A 55 3.70 -6.16 5.97
N LEU A 56 3.96 -6.29 4.68
CA LEU A 56 3.38 -7.34 3.84
C LEU A 56 3.93 -8.72 4.21
N GLU A 57 5.23 -8.85 4.52
CA GLU A 57 5.83 -10.08 5.01
C GLU A 57 5.19 -10.52 6.34
N GLN A 58 5.05 -9.60 7.29
CA GLN A 58 4.39 -9.87 8.56
C GLN A 58 2.92 -10.31 8.37
N LEU A 59 2.20 -9.68 7.43
CA LEU A 59 0.82 -10.04 7.10
C LEU A 59 0.70 -11.42 6.46
N ARG A 60 1.65 -11.76 5.58
CA ARG A 60 1.73 -13.08 4.94
C ARG A 60 2.01 -14.17 5.97
N ASP A 61 2.91 -13.88 6.91
CA ASP A 61 3.36 -14.81 7.95
C ASP A 61 2.35 -14.93 9.11
N SER A 62 1.48 -13.93 9.32
CA SER A 62 0.42 -13.99 10.34
C SER A 62 -0.68 -15.00 10.02
N GLY A 63 -0.75 -15.50 8.78
CA GLY A 63 -1.81 -16.39 8.31
C GLY A 63 -3.18 -15.72 8.18
N SER A 64 -3.26 -14.40 8.37
CA SER A 64 -4.51 -13.63 8.29
C SER A 64 -5.01 -13.43 6.86
N VAL A 65 -4.15 -13.72 5.86
CA VAL A 65 -4.47 -13.64 4.43
C VAL A 65 -4.47 -15.03 3.81
N THR A 66 -5.49 -15.33 3.03
CA THR A 66 -5.65 -16.62 2.33
C THR A 66 -6.15 -16.39 0.90
N GLY A 67 -6.13 -17.45 0.09
CA GLY A 67 -6.65 -17.41 -1.30
C GLY A 67 -5.98 -16.33 -2.16
N GLU A 68 -6.78 -15.62 -2.93
CA GLU A 68 -6.32 -14.58 -3.87
C GLU A 68 -5.58 -13.43 -3.18
N SER A 69 -6.01 -13.02 -1.98
CA SER A 69 -5.33 -11.95 -1.23
C SER A 69 -3.92 -12.36 -0.83
N LYS A 70 -3.71 -13.63 -0.46
CA LYS A 70 -2.36 -14.15 -0.17
C LYS A 70 -1.50 -14.15 -1.42
N GLN A 71 -2.03 -14.59 -2.56
CA GLN A 71 -1.32 -14.56 -3.83
C GLN A 71 -0.91 -13.13 -4.22
N TRP A 72 -1.80 -12.15 -4.02
CA TRP A 72 -1.47 -10.74 -4.25
C TRP A 72 -0.34 -10.26 -3.34
N VAL A 73 -0.40 -10.56 -2.04
CA VAL A 73 0.63 -10.20 -1.07
C VAL A 73 1.99 -10.82 -1.44
N ASP A 74 2.02 -12.11 -1.79
CA ASP A 74 3.25 -12.81 -2.17
C ASP A 74 3.91 -12.16 -3.40
N VAL A 75 3.12 -11.83 -4.41
CA VAL A 75 3.60 -11.19 -5.64
C VAL A 75 4.04 -9.75 -5.38
N ALA A 76 3.31 -9.00 -4.53
CA ALA A 76 3.70 -7.65 -4.13
C ALA A 76 5.05 -7.64 -3.39
N ILE A 77 5.26 -8.57 -2.46
CA ILE A 77 6.55 -8.77 -1.76
C ILE A 77 7.67 -9.06 -2.75
N GLN A 78 7.42 -9.94 -3.73
CA GLN A 78 8.41 -10.27 -4.77
C GLN A 78 8.79 -9.01 -5.58
N PHE A 79 7.82 -8.18 -5.94
CA PHE A 79 8.06 -6.93 -6.67
C PHE A 79 8.84 -5.91 -5.84
N LEU A 80 8.46 -5.72 -4.58
CA LEU A 80 9.15 -4.79 -3.69
C LEU A 80 10.59 -5.23 -3.36
N SER A 81 10.85 -6.54 -3.39
CA SER A 81 12.19 -7.10 -3.17
C SER A 81 13.07 -7.05 -4.41
N ASP A 82 12.53 -7.46 -5.55
CA ASP A 82 13.25 -7.52 -6.83
C ASP A 82 12.27 -7.38 -8.01
N PRO A 83 11.97 -6.14 -8.45
CA PRO A 83 10.97 -5.91 -9.49
C PRO A 83 11.37 -6.50 -10.85
N ALA A 84 12.66 -6.77 -11.09
CA ALA A 84 13.15 -7.37 -12.32
C ALA A 84 12.83 -8.87 -12.43
N LYS A 85 12.53 -9.54 -11.30
CA LYS A 85 12.18 -10.97 -11.27
C LYS A 85 10.67 -11.25 -11.38
N VAL A 86 9.84 -10.21 -11.43
CA VAL A 86 8.40 -10.36 -11.50
C VAL A 86 7.93 -10.40 -12.96
N SER A 87 7.20 -11.45 -13.32
CA SER A 87 6.64 -11.61 -14.66
C SER A 87 5.56 -10.58 -14.96
N GLU A 88 5.29 -10.31 -16.24
CA GLU A 88 4.22 -9.39 -16.66
C GLU A 88 2.83 -9.83 -16.18
N ALA A 89 2.58 -11.15 -16.11
CA ALA A 89 1.34 -11.68 -15.54
C ALA A 89 1.18 -11.33 -14.05
N ASN A 90 2.28 -11.39 -13.29
CA ASN A 90 2.30 -11.04 -11.88
C ASN A 90 2.19 -9.52 -11.66
N LYS A 91 2.79 -8.70 -12.52
CA LYS A 91 2.59 -7.24 -12.52
C LYS A 91 1.14 -6.88 -12.81
N LYS A 92 0.48 -7.58 -13.74
CA LYS A 92 -0.94 -7.42 -14.01
C LYS A 92 -1.78 -7.76 -12.77
N LEU A 93 -1.47 -8.86 -12.09
CA LEU A 93 -2.16 -9.23 -10.84
C LEU A 93 -2.03 -8.14 -9.78
N ILE A 94 -0.85 -7.54 -9.63
CA ILE A 94 -0.65 -6.41 -8.71
C ILE A 94 -1.56 -5.24 -9.07
N ARG A 95 -1.57 -4.82 -10.35
CA ARG A 95 -2.41 -3.71 -10.83
C ARG A 95 -3.89 -3.97 -10.62
N ASP A 96 -4.36 -5.15 -11.01
CA ASP A 96 -5.76 -5.53 -10.90
C ASP A 96 -6.20 -5.53 -9.43
N GLY A 97 -5.38 -6.10 -8.54
CA GLY A 97 -5.64 -6.09 -7.09
C GLY A 97 -5.71 -4.67 -6.54
N CYS A 98 -4.74 -3.81 -6.85
CA CYS A 98 -4.77 -2.42 -6.42
C CYS A 98 -6.00 -1.68 -6.95
N ALA A 99 -6.33 -1.83 -8.24
CA ALA A 99 -7.49 -1.19 -8.85
C ALA A 99 -8.83 -1.67 -8.24
N ALA A 100 -8.97 -2.98 -7.96
CA ALA A 100 -10.17 -3.55 -7.34
C ALA A 100 -10.42 -2.99 -5.94
N HIS A 101 -9.37 -2.59 -5.22
CA HIS A 101 -9.44 -1.96 -3.90
C HIS A 101 -9.37 -0.41 -3.97
N GLY A 102 -9.55 0.19 -5.15
CA GLY A 102 -9.65 1.66 -5.31
C GLY A 102 -8.30 2.40 -5.36
N HIS A 103 -7.19 1.68 -5.50
CA HIS A 103 -5.84 2.22 -5.60
C HIS A 103 -5.32 2.12 -7.04
N GLN A 104 -5.51 3.15 -7.86
CA GLN A 104 -4.89 3.19 -9.19
C GLN A 104 -3.40 3.46 -9.09
N LEU A 105 -2.60 2.56 -9.65
CA LEU A 105 -1.15 2.73 -9.78
C LEU A 105 -0.86 3.59 -11.02
N GLN A 106 -0.08 4.66 -10.85
CA GLN A 106 0.22 5.63 -11.91
C GLN A 106 1.51 5.33 -12.67
N ASN A 107 2.47 4.72 -11.98
CA ASN A 107 3.83 4.48 -12.46
C ASN A 107 4.12 2.99 -12.68
N PHE A 108 3.12 2.14 -12.44
CA PHE A 108 3.23 0.69 -12.50
C PHE A 108 2.77 0.18 -13.88
N GLY A 109 3.75 -0.12 -14.75
CA GLY A 109 3.56 -0.62 -16.13
C GLY A 109 3.18 -2.09 -16.21
#